data_AF-A0A833SK74-F1
#
_entry.id   AF-A0A833SK74-F1
#
_cell.length_a   1.000
_cell.length_b   1.000
_cell.length_c   1.000
_cell.angle_alpha   90.00
_cell.angle_beta   90.00
_cell.angle_gamma   90.00
#
_symmetry.space_group_name_H-M   'P 1'
#
loop_
_entity.id
_entity.type
_entity.pdbx_description
1 polymer ?
#
loop_
_entity_poly.entity_id
_entity_poly.type
_entity_poly.pdbx_seq_one_letter_code
_entity_poly.pdbx_strand_id
1 'polypeptide(L)'
;MELELTRRCRRRVRVAELVAVDSFGAIRTGVDSAASVDRKTPLFAGYVEALYARNAWLAVRVDIWTSRDVCLRQVKSSSVYLQQNENEVAVDVANGSELKALQKVEKLDLNVADLGELPTLTGDELTKVLEDVVKQLVDAFREQQVQTLQSVTSQRAKFEYEMLQHHSELEILVLRSELIGNYVLFALPLLGEKPQWDPKRLIEAEDLDSVYIPDGFHAPNFSATTDRLTIFIGYPIDEERNADGVWPLFVEWPSRMLLSSQVTQAPLSSKAQSSVELVASCKKMFLQQWRRRKDFIAELRRHVIVLEYDAVDFSQVFFMLQEQLNDQAPLRILVLRLQFTAAFFLTNCMSDLQVNLLDGEADTAPVAVTLAASTSPPSPDATADSQACVIQFLESTRMSLLRRFYGN
;
A
#
# COMPACT_ATOMS: atom_id res chain seq x y z
N MET A 1 11.01 -15.03 10.00
CA MET A 1 11.69 -14.90 8.70
C MET A 1 10.96 -13.97 7.74
N GLU A 2 9.72 -14.23 7.32
CA GLU A 2 8.99 -13.38 6.35
C GLU A 2 8.86 -11.89 6.75
N LEU A 3 8.57 -11.62 8.03
CA LEU A 3 8.54 -10.25 8.57
C LEU A 3 9.89 -9.55 8.42
N GLU A 4 10.97 -10.26 8.68
CA GLU A 4 12.33 -9.74 8.60
C GLU A 4 12.76 -9.53 7.15
N LEU A 5 12.45 -10.47 6.25
CA LEU A 5 12.64 -10.28 4.80
C LEU A 5 11.81 -9.10 4.29
N THR A 6 10.57 -8.96 4.74
CA THR A 6 9.72 -7.83 4.37
C THR A 6 10.35 -6.50 4.79
N ARG A 7 10.91 -6.44 6.00
CA ARG A 7 11.63 -5.28 6.53
C ARG A 7 12.90 -4.97 5.74
N ARG A 8 13.74 -5.97 5.46
CA ARG A 8 15.05 -5.80 4.78
C ARG A 8 14.90 -5.53 3.29
N CYS A 9 14.03 -6.24 2.60
CA CYS A 9 13.73 -6.05 1.18
C CYS A 9 12.80 -4.85 0.92
N ARG A 10 12.22 -4.27 2.00
CA ARG A 10 11.30 -3.13 1.99
C ARG A 10 10.11 -3.33 1.03
N ARG A 11 9.58 -4.55 1.00
CA ARG A 11 8.46 -5.02 0.16
C ARG A 11 7.87 -6.28 0.79
N ARG A 12 6.61 -6.60 0.48
CA ARG A 12 5.99 -7.82 1.03
C ARG A 12 6.68 -9.07 0.46
N VAL A 13 7.19 -9.92 1.33
CA VAL A 13 7.85 -11.19 0.97
C VAL A 13 7.09 -12.36 1.59
N ARG A 14 6.91 -13.44 0.83
CA ARG A 14 6.38 -14.73 1.30
C ARG A 14 7.41 -15.82 1.05
N VAL A 15 7.49 -16.78 1.96
CA VAL A 15 8.40 -17.92 1.85
C VAL A 15 7.63 -19.20 2.16
N ALA A 16 7.63 -20.12 1.20
CA ALA A 16 7.07 -21.46 1.37
C ALA A 16 8.21 -22.48 1.25
N GLU A 17 8.60 -23.07 2.38
CA GLU A 17 9.57 -24.16 2.40
C GLU A 17 8.92 -25.46 1.92
N LEU A 18 9.59 -26.16 1.02
CA LEU A 18 9.19 -27.49 0.59
C LEU A 18 9.69 -28.47 1.63
N VAL A 19 8.76 -29.16 2.30
CA VAL A 19 9.12 -30.27 3.19
C VAL A 19 9.82 -31.33 2.34
N ALA A 20 11.14 -31.49 2.55
CA ALA A 20 11.91 -32.52 1.90
C ALA A 20 11.42 -33.89 2.38
N VAL A 21 10.53 -34.51 1.63
CA VAL A 21 10.32 -35.96 1.73
C VAL A 21 11.59 -36.58 1.17
N ASP A 22 12.34 -37.28 2.01
CA ASP A 22 13.55 -38.03 1.67
C ASP A 22 13.46 -38.62 0.26
N SER A 23 14.13 -37.98 -0.71
CA SER A 23 14.08 -38.42 -2.10
C SER A 23 15.50 -38.54 -2.64
N PHE A 24 16.07 -39.72 -2.40
CA PHE A 24 17.14 -40.34 -3.18
C PHE A 24 16.70 -40.61 -4.65
N GLY A 25 16.27 -39.58 -5.40
CA GLY A 25 15.78 -39.73 -6.77
C GLY A 25 16.29 -38.65 -7.72
N ALA A 26 17.16 -39.04 -8.66
CA ALA A 26 17.75 -38.22 -9.73
C ALA A 26 16.70 -37.82 -10.83
N ILE A 27 16.93 -37.00 -11.87
CA ILE A 27 17.91 -37.06 -12.98
C ILE A 27 17.92 -35.75 -13.81
N ARG A 28 19.11 -35.47 -14.38
CA ARG A 28 19.59 -34.62 -15.50
C ARG A 28 18.61 -34.10 -16.59
N THR A 29 19.00 -32.94 -17.13
CA THR A 29 19.01 -32.64 -18.59
C THR A 29 20.38 -32.03 -18.99
N GLY A 30 20.95 -32.46 -20.12
CA GLY A 30 22.38 -32.41 -20.52
C GLY A 30 23.02 -31.02 -20.69
N VAL A 31 24.32 -30.85 -20.97
CA VAL A 31 25.36 -31.70 -21.61
C VAL A 31 26.72 -31.38 -20.97
N ASP A 32 27.59 -32.40 -20.87
CA ASP A 32 29.04 -32.41 -20.61
C ASP A 32 29.62 -31.53 -19.50
N SER A 33 29.53 -32.05 -18.27
CA SER A 33 30.70 -32.12 -17.39
C SER A 33 30.49 -33.29 -16.43
N ALA A 34 31.38 -34.28 -16.51
CA ALA A 34 31.49 -35.35 -15.53
C ALA A 34 32.00 -34.76 -14.21
N ALA A 35 31.14 -34.08 -13.46
CA ALA A 35 31.33 -33.94 -12.03
C ALA A 35 30.89 -35.25 -11.38
N SER A 36 31.80 -35.86 -10.64
CA SER A 36 31.53 -36.94 -9.69
C SER A 36 30.24 -36.68 -8.92
N VAL A 37 29.52 -37.75 -8.55
CA VAL A 37 28.40 -37.72 -7.60
C VAL A 37 28.95 -37.31 -6.23
N ASP A 38 29.27 -36.03 -6.06
CA ASP A 38 29.59 -35.43 -4.78
C ASP A 38 28.32 -35.44 -3.94
N ARG A 39 28.42 -35.93 -2.70
CA ARG A 39 27.32 -35.92 -1.72
C ARG A 39 26.81 -34.48 -1.61
N LYS A 40 25.63 -34.22 -2.18
CA LYS A 40 24.89 -32.98 -1.98
C LYS A 40 24.02 -33.14 -0.75
N THR A 41 24.16 -32.25 0.22
CA THR A 41 23.28 -32.21 1.39
C THR A 41 22.36 -31.00 1.25
N PRO A 42 21.04 -31.19 1.09
CA PRO A 42 20.11 -30.08 0.97
C PRO A 42 20.03 -29.31 2.29
N LEU A 43 20.11 -27.97 2.22
CA LEU A 43 19.96 -27.07 3.37
C LEU A 43 18.61 -26.36 3.36
N PHE A 44 18.10 -26.05 2.16
CA PHE A 44 16.82 -25.39 1.95
C PHE A 44 16.32 -25.68 0.53
N ALA A 45 15.02 -25.90 0.39
CA ALA A 45 14.34 -25.88 -0.89
C ALA A 45 12.98 -25.21 -0.70
N GLY A 46 12.67 -24.19 -1.48
CA GLY A 46 11.44 -23.44 -1.25
C GLY A 46 11.11 -22.44 -2.34
N TYR A 47 9.88 -21.93 -2.27
CA TYR A 47 9.44 -20.78 -3.05
C TYR A 47 9.62 -19.51 -2.24
N VAL A 48 10.15 -18.49 -2.90
CA VAL A 48 10.23 -17.12 -2.37
C VAL A 48 9.46 -16.23 -3.32
N GLU A 49 8.48 -15.52 -2.79
CA GLU A 49 7.66 -14.58 -3.53
C GLU A 49 7.90 -13.17 -3.02
N ALA A 50 8.10 -12.22 -3.92
CA ALA A 50 8.23 -10.81 -3.61
C ALA A 50 7.19 -10.00 -4.38
N LEU A 51 6.45 -9.16 -3.67
CA LEU A 51 5.53 -8.22 -4.30
C LEU A 51 6.32 -7.07 -4.93
N TYR A 52 6.09 -6.84 -6.21
CA TYR A 52 6.66 -5.76 -7.01
C TYR A 52 5.53 -4.88 -7.54
N ALA A 53 5.69 -3.56 -7.39
CA ALA A 53 4.76 -2.54 -7.82
C ALA A 53 3.32 -2.86 -7.43
N ARG A 54 3.06 -3.32 -6.20
CA ARG A 54 1.75 -3.71 -5.60
C ARG A 54 0.88 -4.74 -6.37
N ASN A 55 1.16 -5.01 -7.64
CA ASN A 55 0.31 -5.78 -8.52
C ASN A 55 0.99 -7.04 -9.07
N ALA A 56 2.32 -7.12 -9.07
CA ALA A 56 3.05 -8.27 -9.61
C ALA A 56 3.76 -9.06 -8.50
N TRP A 57 3.44 -10.34 -8.37
CA TRP A 57 4.20 -11.26 -7.54
C TRP A 57 5.31 -11.90 -8.37
N LEU A 58 6.55 -11.68 -7.94
CA LEU A 58 7.74 -12.32 -8.49
C LEU A 58 8.02 -13.55 -7.65
N ALA A 59 7.84 -14.74 -8.23
CA ALA A 59 8.05 -16.02 -7.54
C ALA A 59 9.27 -16.74 -8.09
N VAL A 60 10.13 -17.21 -7.19
CA VAL A 60 11.30 -18.03 -7.53
C VAL A 60 11.37 -19.28 -6.68
N ARG A 61 11.78 -20.39 -7.29
CA ARG A 61 12.17 -21.59 -6.57
C ARG A 61 13.67 -21.53 -6.29
N VAL A 62 14.06 -21.60 -5.03
CA VAL A 62 15.45 -21.56 -4.57
C VAL A 62 15.80 -22.89 -3.93
N ASP A 63 16.91 -23.48 -4.38
CA ASP A 63 17.53 -24.65 -3.76
C ASP A 63 18.90 -24.21 -3.20
N ILE A 64 19.19 -24.56 -1.94
CA ILE A 64 20.47 -24.34 -1.27
C ILE A 64 20.99 -25.69 -0.78
N TRP A 65 22.26 -25.98 -1.05
CA TRP A 65 22.87 -27.25 -0.64
C TRP A 65 24.36 -27.07 -0.34
N THR A 66 24.92 -27.95 0.49
CA THR A 66 26.37 -28.10 0.60
C THR A 66 26.88 -29.18 -0.34
N SER A 67 28.10 -28.98 -0.82
CA SER A 67 28.88 -29.98 -1.55
C SER A 67 30.32 -29.87 -1.06
N ARG A 68 30.76 -30.87 -0.28
CA ARG A 68 32.03 -30.81 0.48
C ARG A 68 32.02 -29.57 1.40
N ASP A 69 33.04 -28.71 1.33
CA ASP A 69 33.20 -27.52 2.17
C ASP A 69 32.60 -26.24 1.55
N VAL A 70 31.73 -26.37 0.54
CA VAL A 70 31.15 -25.24 -0.17
C VAL A 70 29.63 -25.26 -0.06
N CYS A 71 29.07 -24.11 0.32
CA CYS A 71 27.63 -23.86 0.28
C CYS A 71 27.25 -23.20 -1.06
N LEU A 72 26.22 -23.73 -1.72
CA LEU A 72 25.79 -23.34 -3.05
C LEU A 72 24.30 -23.02 -3.07
N ARG A 73 23.91 -22.05 -3.90
CA ARG A 73 22.52 -21.65 -4.16
C ARG A 73 22.25 -21.76 -5.65
N GLN A 74 21.04 -22.17 -6.03
CA GLN A 74 20.54 -22.03 -7.40
C GLN A 74 19.06 -21.65 -7.41
N VAL A 75 18.68 -20.74 -8.31
CA VAL A 75 17.28 -20.52 -8.68
C VAL A 75 16.89 -21.56 -9.74
N LYS A 76 15.92 -22.42 -9.45
CA LYS A 76 15.47 -23.47 -10.38
C LYS A 76 14.47 -22.95 -11.41
N SER A 77 13.61 -22.04 -10.98
CA SER A 77 12.56 -21.48 -11.80
C SER A 77 12.18 -20.09 -11.28
N SER A 78 11.69 -19.26 -12.19
CA SER A 78 11.19 -17.92 -11.93
C SER A 78 9.90 -17.73 -12.68
N SER A 79 8.90 -17.12 -12.06
CA SER A 79 7.61 -16.80 -12.67
C SER A 79 7.10 -15.48 -12.13
N VAL A 80 6.27 -14.82 -12.93
CA VAL A 80 5.58 -13.59 -12.56
C VAL A 80 4.10 -13.80 -12.76
N TYR A 81 3.30 -13.41 -11.78
CA TYR A 81 1.85 -13.40 -11.88
C TYR A 81 1.28 -12.12 -11.28
N LEU A 82 0.16 -11.65 -11.81
CA LEU A 82 -0.52 -10.47 -11.29
C LEU A 82 -1.50 -10.86 -10.18
N GLN A 83 -1.62 -9.99 -9.19
CA GLN A 83 -2.73 -10.04 -8.25
C GLN A 83 -3.99 -9.58 -9.00
N GLN A 84 -4.76 -10.54 -9.53
CA GLN A 84 -6.05 -10.27 -10.17
C GLN A 84 -7.14 -10.18 -9.10
N ASN A 85 -7.92 -9.10 -9.09
CA ASN A 85 -9.21 -9.10 -8.39
C ASN A 85 -10.25 -9.86 -9.23
N GLU A 86 -11.24 -10.50 -8.59
CA GLU A 86 -12.26 -11.32 -9.28
C GLU A 86 -13.06 -10.57 -10.38
N ASN A 87 -13.00 -9.24 -10.39
CA ASN A 87 -13.69 -8.37 -11.36
C ASN A 87 -12.74 -7.72 -12.40
N GLU A 88 -11.45 -8.06 -12.40
CA GLU A 88 -10.45 -7.43 -13.28
C GLU A 88 -10.19 -8.23 -14.55
N VAL A 89 -9.91 -7.49 -15.62
CA VAL A 89 -9.58 -8.02 -16.95
C VAL A 89 -8.33 -8.88 -16.86
N ALA A 90 -8.26 -9.97 -17.65
CA ALA A 90 -7.03 -10.73 -17.79
C ALA A 90 -5.92 -9.80 -18.33
N VAL A 91 -4.91 -9.59 -17.49
CA VAL A 91 -3.72 -8.81 -17.83
C VAL A 91 -2.52 -9.74 -17.74
N ASP A 92 -1.67 -9.65 -18.75
CA ASP A 92 -0.40 -10.36 -18.82
C ASP A 92 0.76 -9.39 -18.59
N VAL A 93 1.85 -9.93 -18.02
CA VAL A 93 3.11 -9.21 -17.85
C VAL A 93 4.13 -9.77 -18.84
N ALA A 94 4.90 -8.88 -19.46
CA ALA A 94 6.02 -9.32 -20.29
C ALA A 94 7.01 -10.17 -19.44
N ASN A 95 7.37 -11.36 -19.92
CA ASN A 95 8.38 -12.25 -19.34
C ASN A 95 9.57 -12.38 -20.30
N GLY A 96 10.80 -12.24 -19.80
CA GLY A 96 12.01 -12.08 -20.60
C GLY A 96 13.14 -13.03 -20.21
N SER A 97 14.30 -12.86 -20.85
CA SER A 97 15.50 -13.68 -20.66
C SER A 97 16.24 -13.39 -19.36
N GLU A 98 16.05 -12.20 -18.80
CA GLU A 98 16.78 -11.63 -17.66
C GLU A 98 16.51 -12.46 -16.40
N LEU A 99 15.27 -12.90 -16.20
CA LEU A 99 14.90 -13.81 -15.12
C LEU A 99 15.58 -15.18 -15.23
N LYS A 100 15.90 -15.65 -16.45
CA LYS A 100 16.64 -16.90 -16.65
C LYS A 100 18.12 -16.77 -16.25
N ALA A 101 18.67 -15.56 -16.23
CA ALA A 101 20.06 -15.34 -15.80
C ALA A 101 20.27 -15.70 -14.31
N LEU A 102 19.22 -15.65 -13.49
CA LEU A 102 19.22 -16.02 -12.08
C LEU A 102 19.41 -17.53 -11.84
N GLN A 103 19.26 -18.36 -12.88
CA GLN A 103 19.32 -19.83 -12.76
C GLN A 103 20.75 -20.40 -12.65
N LYS A 104 21.76 -19.52 -12.63
CA LYS A 104 23.15 -19.91 -12.41
C LYS A 104 23.35 -20.40 -10.97
N VAL A 105 24.30 -21.32 -10.82
CA VAL A 105 24.73 -21.78 -9.49
C VAL A 105 25.67 -20.75 -8.91
N GLU A 106 25.35 -20.23 -7.73
CA GLU A 106 26.18 -19.27 -6.99
C GLU A 106 26.81 -19.93 -5.77
N LYS A 107 28.05 -19.55 -5.48
CA LYS A 107 28.73 -19.90 -4.24
C LYS A 107 28.32 -18.90 -3.17
N LEU A 108 27.92 -19.42 -2.00
CA LEU A 108 27.61 -18.61 -0.84
C LEU A 108 28.87 -18.47 0.02
N ASP A 109 29.14 -17.25 0.49
CA ASP A 109 30.21 -16.95 1.44
C ASP A 109 29.80 -17.38 2.86
N LEU A 110 29.65 -18.69 3.05
CA LEU A 110 29.31 -19.34 4.31
C LEU A 110 30.42 -20.32 4.69
N ASN A 111 30.82 -20.27 5.95
CA ASN A 111 31.92 -21.08 6.46
C ASN A 111 31.40 -22.46 6.87
N VAL A 112 31.53 -23.45 5.98
CA VAL A 112 30.95 -24.79 6.18
C VAL A 112 31.58 -25.56 7.35
N ALA A 113 32.80 -25.17 7.75
CA ALA A 113 33.50 -25.75 8.90
C ALA A 113 32.77 -25.51 10.25
N ASP A 114 31.90 -24.50 10.32
CA ASP A 114 31.16 -24.13 11.54
C ASP A 114 29.79 -24.85 11.66
N LEU A 115 29.38 -25.63 10.65
CA LEU A 115 28.02 -26.20 10.53
C LEU A 115 27.80 -27.57 11.20
N GLY A 116 28.82 -28.15 11.85
CA GLY A 116 28.70 -29.41 12.60
C GLY A 116 28.45 -30.67 11.75
N GLU A 117 28.08 -31.79 12.38
CA GLU A 117 27.87 -33.10 11.71
C GLU A 117 26.62 -33.16 10.82
N LEU A 118 25.65 -32.27 11.04
CA LEU A 118 24.43 -32.09 10.25
C LEU A 118 24.32 -30.62 9.86
N PRO A 119 24.78 -30.23 8.66
CA PRO A 119 24.83 -28.82 8.31
C PRO A 119 23.41 -28.28 8.15
N THR A 120 23.09 -27.23 8.91
CA THR A 120 21.83 -26.48 8.83
C THR A 120 22.12 -25.00 8.80
N LEU A 121 21.46 -24.25 7.92
CA LEU A 121 21.56 -22.79 7.93
C LEU A 121 20.92 -22.24 9.21
N THR A 122 21.57 -21.27 9.83
CA THR A 122 20.91 -20.45 10.86
C THR A 122 19.81 -19.61 10.23
N GLY A 123 18.82 -19.19 11.04
CA GLY A 123 17.74 -18.34 10.56
C GLY A 123 18.23 -17.02 9.94
N ASP A 124 19.33 -16.46 10.46
CA ASP A 124 19.92 -15.22 9.94
C ASP A 124 20.68 -15.42 8.62
N GLU A 125 21.43 -16.51 8.49
CA GLU A 125 22.10 -16.88 7.23
C GLU A 125 21.09 -17.14 6.13
N LEU A 126 20.05 -17.93 6.41
CA LEU A 126 18.97 -18.17 5.45
C LEU A 126 18.28 -16.85 5.07
N THR A 127 17.95 -16.01 6.06
CA THR A 127 17.32 -14.70 5.79
C THR A 127 18.19 -13.83 4.89
N LYS A 128 19.52 -13.79 5.11
CA LYS A 128 20.44 -13.01 4.28
C LYS A 128 20.54 -13.54 2.85
N VAL A 129 20.63 -14.86 2.68
CA VAL A 129 20.67 -15.48 1.35
C VAL A 129 19.38 -15.22 0.58
N LEU A 130 18.22 -15.37 1.24
CA LEU A 130 16.92 -15.11 0.62
C LEU A 130 16.71 -13.61 0.32
N GLU A 131 17.21 -12.71 1.16
CA GLU A 131 17.23 -11.27 0.91
C GLU A 131 17.99 -10.93 -0.38
N ASP A 132 19.17 -11.51 -0.57
CA ASP A 132 19.98 -11.32 -1.78
C ASP A 132 19.28 -11.88 -3.02
N VAL A 133 18.63 -13.05 -2.92
CA VAL A 133 17.80 -13.62 -3.99
C VAL A 133 16.69 -12.64 -4.39
N VAL A 134 15.95 -12.10 -3.41
CA VAL A 134 14.84 -11.18 -3.67
C VAL A 134 15.33 -9.90 -4.33
N LYS A 135 16.47 -9.34 -3.89
CA LYS A 135 17.08 -8.15 -4.51
C LYS A 135 17.45 -8.41 -5.97
N GLN A 136 18.19 -9.48 -6.25
CA GLN A 136 18.56 -9.86 -7.61
C GLN A 136 17.33 -10.11 -8.51
N LEU A 137 16.29 -10.76 -7.97
CA LEU A 137 15.04 -11.02 -8.69
C LEU A 137 14.33 -9.72 -9.09
N VAL A 138 14.23 -8.78 -8.15
CA VAL A 138 13.61 -7.48 -8.38
C VAL A 138 14.41 -6.66 -9.40
N ASP A 139 15.74 -6.65 -9.28
CA ASP A 139 16.61 -5.90 -10.20
C ASP A 139 16.54 -6.47 -11.62
N ALA A 140 16.64 -7.80 -11.77
CA ALA A 140 16.50 -8.47 -13.07
C ALA A 140 15.12 -8.21 -13.70
N PHE A 141 14.05 -8.27 -12.90
CA PHE A 141 12.71 -7.99 -13.40
C PHE A 141 12.55 -6.51 -13.80
N ARG A 142 13.07 -5.58 -13.00
CA ARG A 142 13.06 -4.14 -13.32
C ARG A 142 13.80 -3.85 -14.63
N GLU A 143 15.00 -4.40 -14.81
CA GLU A 143 15.77 -4.27 -16.05
C GLU A 143 14.99 -4.77 -17.25
N GLN A 144 14.34 -5.93 -17.13
CA GLN A 144 13.49 -6.48 -18.17
C GLN A 144 12.31 -5.55 -18.52
N GLN A 145 11.64 -4.97 -17.52
CA GLN A 145 10.52 -4.03 -17.75
C GLN A 145 11.00 -2.75 -18.45
N VAL A 146 12.18 -2.23 -18.07
CA VAL A 146 12.81 -1.07 -18.73
C VAL A 146 13.17 -1.39 -20.17
N GLN A 147 13.79 -2.54 -20.45
CA GLN A 147 14.13 -2.96 -21.81
C GLN A 147 12.87 -3.11 -22.67
N THR A 148 11.82 -3.70 -22.11
CA THR A 148 10.52 -3.83 -22.77
C THR A 148 9.97 -2.44 -23.11
N LEU A 149 9.95 -1.50 -22.17
CA LEU A 149 9.54 -0.11 -22.39
C LEU A 149 10.39 0.62 -23.45
N GLN A 150 11.71 0.39 -23.47
CA GLN A 150 12.59 1.01 -24.46
C GLN A 150 12.33 0.48 -25.88
N SER A 151 11.86 -0.77 -26.00
CA SER A 151 11.55 -1.41 -27.28
C SER A 151 10.21 -0.97 -27.90
N VAL A 152 9.31 -0.36 -27.11
CA VAL A 152 7.98 0.01 -27.61
C VAL A 152 8.01 1.28 -28.48
N THR A 153 6.93 1.54 -29.22
CA THR A 153 6.85 2.68 -30.16
C THR A 153 6.47 4.00 -29.49
N SER A 154 5.71 3.97 -28.38
CA SER A 154 5.23 5.16 -27.67
C SER A 154 6.37 6.07 -27.20
N GLN A 155 6.51 7.25 -27.84
CA GLN A 155 7.49 8.26 -27.43
C GLN A 155 7.11 8.91 -26.09
N ARG A 156 5.81 9.05 -25.83
CA ARG A 156 5.31 9.63 -24.57
C ARG A 156 5.70 8.78 -23.37
N ALA A 157 5.51 7.46 -23.45
CA ALA A 157 5.86 6.56 -22.34
C ALA A 157 7.38 6.58 -22.04
N LYS A 158 8.23 6.68 -23.07
CA LYS A 158 9.68 6.82 -22.92
C LYS A 158 10.07 8.15 -22.27
N PHE A 159 9.49 9.25 -22.72
CA PHE A 159 9.72 10.58 -22.16
C PHE A 159 9.35 10.63 -20.66
N GLU A 160 8.19 10.08 -20.29
CA GLU A 160 7.75 10.07 -18.89
C GLU A 160 8.68 9.20 -18.00
N TYR A 161 9.17 8.08 -18.53
CA TYR A 161 10.19 7.30 -17.85
C TYR A 161 11.49 8.08 -17.65
N GLU A 162 11.98 8.79 -18.68
CA GLU A 162 13.19 9.60 -18.56
C GLU A 162 13.07 10.68 -17.47
N MET A 163 11.88 11.21 -17.26
CA MET A 163 11.59 12.18 -16.19
C MET A 163 11.48 11.54 -14.80
N LEU A 164 11.03 10.29 -14.72
CA LEU A 164 10.80 9.61 -13.45
C LEU A 164 11.97 8.72 -12.99
N GLN A 165 12.87 8.29 -13.89
CA GLN A 165 13.93 7.31 -13.59
C GLN A 165 14.87 7.71 -12.45
N HIS A 166 14.93 9.00 -12.12
CA HIS A 166 15.72 9.52 -11.00
C HIS A 166 15.08 9.26 -9.63
N HIS A 167 13.83 8.80 -9.57
CA HIS A 167 13.19 8.36 -8.34
C HIS A 167 13.69 6.94 -7.97
N SER A 168 14.40 6.84 -6.85
CA SER A 168 15.03 5.60 -6.36
C SER A 168 14.04 4.44 -6.12
N GLU A 169 12.77 4.76 -5.89
CA GLU A 169 11.70 3.79 -5.63
C GLU A 169 10.73 3.63 -6.81
N LEU A 170 11.07 4.17 -7.99
CA LEU A 170 10.27 3.93 -9.19
C LEU A 170 10.26 2.42 -9.51
N GLU A 171 9.06 1.88 -9.65
CA GLU A 171 8.84 0.55 -10.20
C GLU A 171 7.98 0.68 -11.47
N ILE A 172 8.24 -0.20 -12.44
CA ILE A 172 7.66 -0.12 -13.79
C ILE A 172 7.04 -1.46 -14.12
N LEU A 173 5.81 -1.44 -14.63
CA LEU A 173 5.12 -2.60 -15.16
C LEU A 173 4.63 -2.33 -16.58
N VAL A 174 5.13 -3.09 -17.55
CA VAL A 174 4.60 -3.16 -18.90
C VAL A 174 3.60 -4.31 -18.95
N LEU A 175 2.35 -3.94 -19.21
CA LEU A 175 1.20 -4.81 -19.12
C LEU A 175 0.52 -4.93 -20.48
N ARG A 176 -0.03 -6.11 -20.75
CA ARG A 176 -0.80 -6.41 -21.94
C ARG A 176 -2.21 -6.81 -21.54
N SER A 177 -3.20 -6.09 -22.05
CA SER A 177 -4.61 -6.45 -21.92
C SER A 177 -5.22 -6.69 -23.29
N GLU A 178 -6.05 -7.72 -23.41
CA GLU A 178 -6.79 -7.96 -24.66
C GLU A 178 -7.82 -6.86 -24.94
N LEU A 179 -8.42 -6.31 -23.89
CA LEU A 179 -9.45 -5.26 -23.99
C LEU A 179 -8.84 -3.88 -24.25
N ILE A 180 -7.78 -3.54 -23.52
CA ILE A 180 -7.26 -2.18 -23.49
C ILE A 180 -5.95 -2.01 -24.29
N GLY A 181 -5.31 -3.11 -24.71
CA GLY A 181 -4.03 -3.07 -25.43
C GLY A 181 -2.83 -3.04 -24.49
N ASN A 182 -1.65 -2.73 -25.02
CA ASN A 182 -0.44 -2.62 -24.22
C ASN A 182 -0.35 -1.26 -23.53
N TYR A 183 0.07 -1.25 -22.28
CA TYR A 183 0.28 -0.03 -21.50
C TYR A 183 1.41 -0.21 -20.49
N VAL A 184 1.99 0.91 -20.05
CA VAL A 184 2.96 0.94 -18.96
C VAL A 184 2.33 1.57 -17.73
N LEU A 185 2.60 1.02 -16.55
CA LEU A 185 2.30 1.60 -15.27
C LEU A 185 3.61 2.03 -14.59
N PHE A 186 3.68 3.29 -14.18
CA PHE A 186 4.71 3.78 -13.27
C PHE A 186 4.17 3.74 -11.85
N ALA A 187 4.73 2.85 -11.03
CA ALA A 187 4.47 2.75 -9.61
C ALA A 187 5.42 3.67 -8.84
N LEU A 188 4.85 4.64 -8.14
CA LEU A 188 5.58 5.64 -7.37
C LEU A 188 5.09 5.66 -5.93
N PRO A 189 5.98 5.78 -4.92
CA PRO A 189 5.55 6.01 -3.55
C PRO A 189 4.81 7.35 -3.45
N LEU A 190 3.56 7.29 -3.01
CA LEU A 190 2.73 8.42 -2.63
C LEU A 190 3.39 9.20 -1.48
N LEU A 191 3.96 8.45 -0.52
CA LEU A 191 4.64 8.96 0.66
C LEU A 191 6.13 8.70 0.47
N GLY A 192 6.89 9.75 0.18
CA GLY A 192 8.34 9.62 -0.07
C GLY A 192 9.14 9.35 1.21
N GLU A 193 10.44 9.10 1.08
CA GLU A 193 11.37 8.92 2.22
C GLU A 193 11.50 10.17 3.12
N LYS A 194 11.06 11.34 2.62
CA LYS A 194 11.08 12.59 3.39
C LYS A 194 10.15 12.44 4.61
N PRO A 195 10.64 12.65 5.85
CA PRO A 195 9.89 12.42 7.09
C PRO A 195 8.52 13.10 7.13
N GLN A 196 8.42 14.27 6.49
CA GLN A 196 7.20 15.07 6.40
C GLN A 196 6.05 14.44 5.57
N TRP A 197 6.23 13.25 5.00
CA TRP A 197 5.22 12.58 4.17
C TRP A 197 4.81 11.22 4.68
N ASP A 198 5.52 10.64 5.65
CA ASP A 198 5.11 9.39 6.26
C ASP A 198 4.11 9.72 7.39
N PRO A 199 2.83 9.34 7.29
CA PRO A 199 1.84 9.52 8.34
C PRO A 199 2.36 9.09 9.72
N LYS A 200 3.12 7.98 9.79
CA LYS A 200 3.70 7.48 11.05
C LYS A 200 4.67 8.49 11.63
N ARG A 201 5.63 8.96 10.83
CA ARG A 201 6.64 9.95 11.26
C ARG A 201 6.08 11.34 11.46
N LEU A 202 5.07 11.75 10.69
CA LEU A 202 4.36 13.01 10.89
C LEU A 202 3.63 13.03 12.23
N ILE A 203 3.14 11.87 12.68
CA ILE A 203 2.50 11.70 13.98
C ILE A 203 3.52 11.64 15.10
N GLU A 204 4.70 11.06 14.86
CA GLU A 204 5.79 10.99 15.85
C GLU A 204 6.56 12.33 16.00
N ALA A 205 6.68 13.11 14.92
CA ALA A 205 7.42 14.37 14.89
C ALA A 205 6.56 15.59 15.27
N GLU A 206 5.25 15.52 15.07
CA GLU A 206 4.28 16.48 15.60
C GLU A 206 3.76 15.96 16.96
N ASP A 207 3.21 16.85 17.78
CA ASP A 207 2.82 16.58 19.17
C ASP A 207 2.08 15.23 19.33
N LEU A 208 2.59 14.34 20.19
CA LEU A 208 2.03 13.00 20.44
C LEU A 208 0.57 13.08 20.94
N ASP A 209 0.21 14.21 21.55
CA ASP A 209 -1.15 14.53 21.97
C ASP A 209 -2.14 14.60 20.79
N SER A 210 -1.66 14.80 19.55
CA SER A 210 -2.49 14.88 18.33
C SER A 210 -3.04 13.53 17.85
N VAL A 211 -2.51 12.41 18.35
CA VAL A 211 -2.95 11.05 18.00
C VAL A 211 -3.29 10.25 19.24
N TYR A 212 -4.57 9.90 19.38
CA TYR A 212 -5.04 9.09 20.49
C TYR A 212 -4.59 7.65 20.29
N ILE A 213 -3.83 7.15 21.24
CA ILE A 213 -3.52 5.73 21.38
C ILE A 213 -4.34 5.26 22.59
N PRO A 214 -5.34 4.38 22.41
CA PRO A 214 -6.10 3.84 23.54
C PRO A 214 -5.17 3.18 24.56
N ASP A 215 -5.50 3.29 25.84
CA ASP A 215 -4.73 2.65 26.92
C ASP A 215 -4.53 1.16 26.64
N GLY A 216 -3.27 0.70 26.65
CA GLY A 216 -2.87 -0.68 26.34
C GLY A 216 -2.34 -0.91 24.92
N PHE A 217 -2.41 0.09 24.03
CA PHE A 217 -1.74 0.07 22.74
C PHE A 217 -0.42 0.87 22.80
N HIS A 218 0.65 0.36 22.17
CA HIS A 218 1.97 1.00 22.20
C HIS A 218 2.22 1.97 21.03
N ALA A 219 1.36 1.94 20.01
CA ALA A 219 1.46 2.77 18.82
C ALA A 219 0.06 2.88 18.19
N PRO A 220 -0.21 3.91 17.36
CA PRO A 220 -1.40 3.93 16.52
C PRO A 220 -1.38 2.68 15.63
N ASN A 221 -2.54 2.17 15.21
CA ASN A 221 -2.67 0.87 14.52
C ASN A 221 -2.18 0.91 13.05
N PHE A 222 -0.97 1.42 12.85
CA PHE A 222 -0.21 1.45 11.63
C PHE A 222 0.38 0.07 11.34
N SER A 223 -0.44 -0.81 10.78
CA SER A 223 0.06 -2.10 10.29
C SER A 223 1.24 -1.91 9.31
N ALA A 224 2.07 -2.95 9.12
CA ALA A 224 3.11 -2.99 8.07
C ALA A 224 2.55 -2.74 6.65
N THR A 225 1.22 -2.80 6.48
CA THR A 225 0.54 -2.56 5.20
C THR A 225 0.33 -1.08 4.86
N THR A 226 0.69 -0.15 5.78
CA THR A 226 0.66 1.30 5.52
C THR A 226 2.01 1.84 5.05
N ASP A 227 3.07 1.01 5.09
CA ASP A 227 4.38 1.40 4.57
C ASP A 227 4.32 1.44 3.04
N ARG A 228 4.77 2.55 2.46
CA ARG A 228 4.93 2.73 1.00
C ARG A 228 3.62 2.57 0.23
N LEU A 229 2.65 3.38 0.60
CA LEU A 229 1.46 3.61 -0.22
C LEU A 229 1.91 4.04 -1.62
N THR A 230 1.58 3.26 -2.64
CA THR A 230 2.02 3.47 -4.03
C THR A 230 0.86 4.01 -4.86
N ILE A 231 1.12 5.06 -5.65
CA ILE A 231 0.26 5.46 -6.75
C ILE A 231 0.77 4.86 -8.06
N PHE A 232 -0.16 4.49 -8.93
CA PHE A 232 0.18 4.10 -10.29
C PHE A 232 -0.19 5.19 -11.26
N ILE A 233 0.62 5.40 -12.29
CA ILE A 233 0.30 6.28 -13.41
C ILE A 233 0.42 5.46 -14.70
N GLY A 234 -0.70 5.28 -15.38
CA GLY A 234 -0.78 4.49 -16.61
C GLY A 234 -0.64 5.31 -17.89
N TYR A 235 0.11 4.76 -18.86
CA TYR A 235 0.28 5.31 -20.21
C TYR A 235 0.08 4.25 -21.28
N PRO A 236 -0.73 4.50 -22.33
CA PRO A 236 -0.84 3.58 -23.45
C PRO A 236 0.46 3.48 -24.24
N ILE A 237 0.76 2.27 -24.69
CA ILE A 237 1.90 1.98 -25.55
C ILE A 237 1.48 1.96 -27.02
N ASP A 238 0.28 1.47 -27.31
CA ASP A 238 -0.25 1.38 -28.67
C ASP A 238 -1.04 2.66 -29.00
N GLU A 239 -0.57 3.45 -29.98
CA GLU A 239 -1.23 4.70 -30.39
C GLU A 239 -2.49 4.46 -31.25
N GLU A 240 -2.58 3.30 -31.92
CA GLU A 240 -3.53 3.05 -33.01
C GLU A 240 -4.97 2.67 -32.57
N ARG A 241 -5.23 2.34 -31.30
CA ARG A 241 -6.57 1.94 -30.82
C ARG A 241 -7.40 3.05 -30.17
N ASN A 242 -6.87 4.26 -30.07
CA ASN A 242 -7.57 5.38 -29.44
C ASN A 242 -8.55 6.07 -30.41
N ALA A 243 -9.57 5.35 -30.87
CA ALA A 243 -10.65 5.94 -31.68
C ALA A 243 -11.58 6.88 -30.88
N ASP A 244 -11.60 6.78 -29.53
CA ASP A 244 -12.44 7.60 -28.65
C ASP A 244 -11.65 8.46 -27.63
N GLY A 245 -10.37 8.75 -27.90
CA GLY A 245 -9.72 9.96 -27.39
C GLY A 245 -9.52 10.14 -25.87
N VAL A 246 -9.84 9.18 -25.00
CA VAL A 246 -9.62 9.34 -23.55
C VAL A 246 -9.23 8.01 -22.92
N TRP A 247 -7.96 7.62 -23.02
CA TRP A 247 -7.38 6.88 -21.91
C TRP A 247 -6.84 7.93 -20.94
N PRO A 248 -7.56 8.23 -19.85
CA PRO A 248 -7.08 9.21 -18.91
C PRO A 248 -5.85 8.61 -18.22
N LEU A 249 -4.88 9.47 -17.96
CA LEU A 249 -3.93 9.32 -16.87
C LEU A 249 -4.63 8.66 -15.66
N PHE A 250 -4.46 7.35 -15.48
CA PHE A 250 -5.12 6.64 -14.39
C PHE A 250 -4.22 6.72 -13.18
N VAL A 251 -4.69 7.41 -12.13
CA VAL A 251 -4.05 7.43 -10.81
C VAL A 251 -4.74 6.41 -9.93
N GLU A 252 -4.11 5.25 -9.75
CA GLU A 252 -4.65 4.24 -8.84
C GLU A 252 -4.17 4.54 -7.40
N TRP A 253 -5.11 4.62 -6.47
CA TRP A 253 -4.82 4.78 -5.05
C TRP A 253 -4.86 3.43 -4.32
N PRO A 254 -4.20 3.31 -3.15
CA PRO A 254 -4.41 2.18 -2.25
C PRO A 254 -5.89 2.03 -1.90
N SER A 255 -6.42 0.79 -1.91
CA SER A 255 -7.84 0.51 -1.62
C SER A 255 -8.30 1.01 -0.24
N ARG A 256 -7.38 1.13 0.72
CA ARG A 256 -7.63 1.67 2.06
C ARG A 256 -7.71 3.21 2.11
N MET A 257 -7.46 3.89 0.99
CA MET A 257 -7.41 5.35 0.89
C MET A 257 -8.52 5.89 -0.04
N LEU A 258 -9.71 5.29 0.05
CA LEU A 258 -10.83 5.59 -0.84
C LEU A 258 -11.29 7.05 -0.72
N LEU A 259 -11.25 7.64 0.48
CA LEU A 259 -11.65 9.03 0.65
C LEU A 259 -10.56 9.95 0.06
N SER A 260 -9.29 9.69 0.37
CA SER A 260 -8.16 10.42 -0.24
C SER A 260 -8.18 10.39 -1.76
N SER A 261 -8.53 9.26 -2.37
CA SER A 261 -8.65 9.15 -3.83
C SER A 261 -9.77 10.01 -4.39
N GLN A 262 -10.89 10.14 -3.66
CA GLN A 262 -12.03 10.95 -4.10
C GLN A 262 -11.80 12.46 -3.92
N VAL A 263 -11.13 12.87 -2.83
CA VAL A 263 -10.89 14.30 -2.54
C VAL A 263 -9.69 14.86 -3.26
N THR A 264 -8.73 14.00 -3.63
CA THR A 264 -7.59 14.40 -4.46
C THR A 264 -8.06 14.42 -5.91
N GLN A 265 -8.73 15.51 -6.30
CA GLN A 265 -9.12 15.71 -7.70
C GLN A 265 -7.86 15.69 -8.56
N ALA A 266 -7.67 14.60 -9.32
CA ALA A 266 -6.64 14.57 -10.33
C ALA A 266 -6.95 15.70 -11.33
N PRO A 267 -5.99 16.58 -11.64
CA PRO A 267 -6.18 17.58 -12.68
C PRO A 267 -6.65 16.88 -13.96
N LEU A 268 -7.70 17.43 -14.58
CA LEU A 268 -8.30 16.87 -15.80
C LEU A 268 -7.18 16.64 -16.84
N SER A 269 -7.11 15.41 -17.35
CA SER A 269 -6.08 14.92 -18.29
C SER A 269 -5.95 15.74 -19.58
N SER A 270 -6.89 16.65 -19.84
CA SER A 270 -6.97 17.50 -21.03
C SER A 270 -5.95 18.64 -21.06
N LYS A 271 -5.23 18.90 -19.97
CA LYS A 271 -4.05 19.79 -19.97
C LYS A 271 -2.82 18.92 -19.81
N ALA A 272 -1.93 18.94 -20.80
CA ALA A 272 -0.67 18.22 -20.78
C ALA A 272 0.12 18.52 -19.49
N GLN A 273 0.01 17.63 -18.51
CA GLN A 273 0.81 17.65 -17.28
C GLN A 273 1.71 16.42 -17.34
N SER A 274 3.01 16.63 -17.13
CA SER A 274 3.97 15.53 -16.97
C SER A 274 3.63 14.72 -15.72
N SER A 275 4.04 13.44 -15.67
CA SER A 275 3.96 12.60 -14.46
C SER A 275 4.51 13.31 -13.24
N VAL A 276 5.59 14.08 -13.39
CA VAL A 276 6.24 14.79 -12.29
C VAL A 276 5.30 15.84 -11.67
N GLU A 277 4.62 16.62 -12.52
CA GLU A 277 3.67 17.63 -12.10
C GLU A 277 2.43 17.00 -11.48
N LEU A 278 1.94 15.91 -12.06
CA LEU A 278 0.83 15.14 -11.52
C LEU A 278 1.16 14.62 -10.12
N VAL A 279 2.31 13.95 -9.96
CA VAL A 279 2.76 13.38 -8.69
C VAL A 279 2.90 14.49 -7.65
N ALA A 280 3.51 15.62 -8.01
CA ALA A 280 3.66 16.76 -7.11
C ALA A 280 2.29 17.32 -6.69
N SER A 281 1.35 17.45 -7.65
CA SER A 281 -0.01 17.92 -7.40
C SER A 281 -0.80 16.97 -6.49
N CYS A 282 -0.82 15.67 -6.81
CA CYS A 282 -1.46 14.63 -6.01
C CYS A 282 -0.89 14.60 -4.60
N LYS A 283 0.43 14.65 -4.44
CA LYS A 283 1.09 14.69 -3.13
C LYS A 283 0.67 15.92 -2.33
N LYS A 284 0.71 17.11 -2.95
CA LYS A 284 0.33 18.36 -2.30
C LYS A 284 -1.13 18.33 -1.81
N MET A 285 -2.04 17.92 -2.70
CA MET A 285 -3.47 17.85 -2.40
C MET A 285 -3.78 16.79 -1.35
N PHE A 286 -3.18 15.61 -1.46
CA PHE A 286 -3.27 14.55 -0.46
C PHE A 286 -2.89 15.09 0.92
N LEU A 287 -1.69 15.68 1.04
CA LEU A 287 -1.18 16.15 2.33
C LEU A 287 -2.08 17.24 2.92
N GLN A 288 -2.58 18.15 2.09
CA GLN A 288 -3.49 19.21 2.53
C GLN A 288 -4.80 18.62 3.10
N GLN A 289 -5.43 17.69 2.38
CA GLN A 289 -6.70 17.10 2.82
C GLN A 289 -6.51 16.16 4.01
N TRP A 290 -5.41 15.41 4.04
CA TRP A 290 -5.03 14.55 5.14
C TRP A 290 -4.81 15.35 6.43
N ARG A 291 -4.08 16.47 6.37
CA ARG A 291 -3.89 17.39 7.51
C ARG A 291 -5.20 17.98 7.98
N ARG A 292 -6.05 18.45 7.06
CA ARG A 292 -7.37 18.99 7.41
C ARG A 292 -8.22 17.99 8.20
N ARG A 293 -8.19 16.71 7.85
CA ARG A 293 -8.87 15.64 8.60
C ARG A 293 -8.22 15.39 9.95
N LYS A 294 -6.88 15.28 9.99
CA LYS A 294 -6.12 15.14 11.24
C LYS A 294 -6.48 16.26 12.23
N ASP A 295 -6.44 17.51 11.77
CA ASP A 295 -6.70 18.70 12.59
C ASP A 295 -8.14 18.73 13.12
N PHE A 296 -9.12 18.35 12.29
CA PHE A 296 -10.50 18.20 12.74
C PHE A 296 -10.62 17.16 13.87
N ILE A 297 -9.97 16.00 13.73
CA ILE A 297 -10.01 14.93 14.73
C ILE A 297 -9.30 15.36 16.01
N ALA A 298 -8.14 16.00 15.88
CA ALA A 298 -7.39 16.52 17.02
C ALA A 298 -8.22 17.54 17.82
N GLU A 299 -8.94 18.42 17.13
CA GLU A 299 -9.84 19.38 17.78
C GLU A 299 -11.08 18.70 18.37
N LEU A 300 -11.71 17.75 17.66
CA LEU A 300 -12.85 16.97 18.16
C LEU A 300 -12.54 16.32 19.52
N ARG A 301 -11.33 15.78 19.67
CA ARG A 301 -10.84 15.15 20.91
C ARG A 301 -10.76 16.08 22.11
N ARG A 302 -10.72 17.40 21.91
CA ARG A 302 -10.75 18.37 23.01
C ARG A 302 -12.14 18.48 23.64
N HIS A 303 -13.18 18.04 22.93
CA HIS A 303 -14.57 18.19 23.34
C HIS A 303 -15.25 16.86 23.67
N VAL A 304 -14.81 15.74 23.08
CA VAL A 304 -15.45 14.42 23.20
C VAL A 304 -14.41 13.31 23.40
N ILE A 305 -14.87 12.15 23.89
CA ILE A 305 -14.04 10.95 24.00
C ILE A 305 -14.02 10.26 22.62
N VAL A 306 -12.87 10.31 21.93
CA VAL A 306 -12.66 9.54 20.70
C VAL A 306 -12.19 8.13 21.06
N LEU A 307 -12.87 7.12 20.53
CA LEU A 307 -12.61 5.69 20.80
C LEU A 307 -11.61 5.12 19.79
N GLU A 308 -11.85 5.37 18.50
CA GLU A 308 -11.06 4.84 17.40
C GLU A 308 -11.17 5.75 16.17
N TYR A 309 -10.16 5.76 15.31
CA TYR A 309 -10.24 6.38 13.98
C TYR A 309 -9.37 5.63 12.97
N ASP A 310 -9.63 5.82 11.69
CA ASP A 310 -8.79 5.32 10.61
C ASP A 310 -7.47 6.12 10.54
N ALA A 311 -6.37 5.52 10.98
CA ALA A 311 -5.08 6.20 11.03
C ALA A 311 -4.43 6.45 9.65
N VAL A 312 -4.92 5.81 8.59
CA VAL A 312 -4.33 5.91 7.24
C VAL A 312 -4.95 7.06 6.47
N ASP A 313 -6.28 7.06 6.35
CA ASP A 313 -7.01 8.04 5.55
C ASP A 313 -7.75 9.07 6.42
N PHE A 314 -7.86 8.85 7.74
CA PHE A 314 -8.75 9.61 8.63
C PHE A 314 -10.18 9.69 8.10
N SER A 315 -10.61 8.64 7.39
CA SER A 315 -11.91 8.60 6.71
C SER A 315 -13.08 8.47 7.68
N GLN A 316 -12.85 7.85 8.84
CA GLN A 316 -13.86 7.59 9.85
C GLN A 316 -13.33 7.75 11.27
N VAL A 317 -14.24 8.14 12.17
CA VAL A 317 -13.98 8.37 13.60
C VAL A 317 -15.14 7.81 14.41
N PHE A 318 -14.80 7.05 15.45
CA PHE A 318 -15.72 6.57 16.47
C PHE A 318 -15.53 7.39 17.72
N PHE A 319 -16.59 7.99 18.23
CA PHE A 319 -16.51 8.85 19.40
C PHE A 319 -17.76 8.70 20.27
N MET A 320 -17.60 9.06 21.54
CA MET A 320 -18.62 8.94 22.56
C MET A 320 -19.10 10.32 23.00
N LEU A 321 -20.42 10.48 23.02
CA LEU A 321 -21.10 11.65 23.58
C LEU A 321 -21.91 11.24 24.81
N GLN A 322 -21.95 12.15 25.77
CA GLN A 322 -22.86 12.09 26.90
C GLN A 322 -23.96 13.13 26.67
N GLU A 323 -25.21 12.68 26.54
CA GLU A 323 -26.36 13.56 26.35
C GLU A 323 -27.35 13.42 27.50
N GLN A 324 -27.84 14.56 27.99
CA GLN A 324 -28.88 14.64 29.00
C GLN A 324 -29.78 15.85 28.69
N LEU A 325 -31.11 15.65 28.63
CA LEU A 325 -32.05 16.72 28.26
C LEU A 325 -32.12 17.82 29.32
N ASN A 326 -32.12 17.43 30.59
CA ASN A 326 -32.09 18.28 31.78
C ASN A 326 -31.64 17.45 32.99
N ASP A 327 -31.40 18.08 34.13
CA ASP A 327 -30.88 17.42 35.34
C ASP A 327 -31.75 16.25 35.85
N GLN A 328 -33.01 16.17 35.43
CA GLN A 328 -33.97 15.12 35.81
C GLN A 328 -34.09 14.00 34.77
N ALA A 329 -33.56 14.19 33.56
CA ALA A 329 -33.62 13.21 32.48
C ALA A 329 -32.52 12.15 32.63
N PRO A 330 -32.74 10.91 32.16
CA PRO A 330 -31.71 9.88 32.20
C PRO A 330 -30.50 10.27 31.35
N LEU A 331 -29.32 10.06 31.92
CA LEU A 331 -28.06 10.21 31.21
C LEU A 331 -27.95 9.16 30.10
N ARG A 332 -27.65 9.59 28.88
CA ARG A 332 -27.42 8.69 27.74
C ARG A 332 -25.97 8.78 27.30
N ILE A 333 -25.31 7.62 27.24
CA ILE A 333 -24.00 7.48 26.62
C ILE A 333 -24.25 6.97 25.19
N LEU A 334 -23.76 7.73 24.22
CA LEU A 334 -24.01 7.50 22.79
C LEU A 334 -22.68 7.26 22.10
N VAL A 335 -22.58 6.16 21.35
CA VAL A 335 -21.42 5.89 20.50
C VAL A 335 -21.79 6.24 19.07
N LEU A 336 -21.02 7.14 18.46
CA LEU A 336 -21.26 7.68 17.14
C LEU A 336 -20.10 7.35 16.20
N ARG A 337 -20.44 7.04 14.96
CA ARG A 337 -19.50 6.92 13.85
C ARG A 337 -19.67 8.13 12.93
N LEU A 338 -18.65 8.99 12.87
CA LEU A 338 -18.49 10.00 11.84
C LEU A 338 -17.73 9.39 10.65
N GLN A 339 -18.27 9.57 9.45
CA GLN A 339 -17.62 9.26 8.19
C GLN A 339 -17.55 10.54 7.34
N PHE A 340 -16.33 10.91 6.97
CA PHE A 340 -16.10 12.02 6.06
C PHE A 340 -16.45 11.59 4.63
N THR A 341 -17.11 12.47 3.89
CA THR A 341 -17.45 12.25 2.48
C THR A 341 -16.62 13.16 1.59
N ALA A 342 -16.45 12.80 0.33
CA ALA A 342 -15.77 13.66 -0.62
C ALA A 342 -16.49 15.00 -0.82
N ALA A 343 -17.83 14.98 -0.79
CA ALA A 343 -18.67 16.18 -0.91
C ALA A 343 -18.34 17.22 0.16
N PHE A 344 -18.15 16.80 1.43
CA PHE A 344 -17.77 17.70 2.52
C PHE A 344 -16.51 18.52 2.21
N PHE A 345 -15.49 17.95 1.56
CA PHE A 345 -14.27 18.69 1.26
C PHE A 345 -14.42 19.67 0.09
N LEU A 346 -15.44 19.48 -0.74
CA LEU A 346 -15.79 20.37 -1.85
C LEU A 346 -16.71 21.51 -1.41
N THR A 347 -17.67 21.22 -0.54
CA THR A 347 -18.74 22.16 -0.14
C THR A 347 -18.48 22.82 1.21
N ASN A 348 -17.68 22.18 2.08
CA ASN A 348 -17.55 22.50 3.49
C ASN A 348 -18.89 22.48 4.26
N CYS A 349 -19.89 21.74 3.77
CA CYS A 349 -21.22 21.65 4.37
C CYS A 349 -21.32 20.49 5.36
N MET A 350 -21.75 20.76 6.59
CA MET A 350 -21.93 19.71 7.62
C MET A 350 -22.94 18.64 7.23
N SER A 351 -23.95 18.99 6.44
CA SER A 351 -24.93 18.05 5.90
C SER A 351 -24.34 16.94 5.04
N ASP A 352 -23.12 17.15 4.52
CA ASP A 352 -22.44 16.18 3.68
C ASP A 352 -21.70 15.13 4.50
N LEU A 353 -21.50 15.34 5.81
CA LEU A 353 -20.93 14.35 6.71
C LEU A 353 -21.95 13.25 7.01
N GLN A 354 -21.48 12.00 7.09
CA GLN A 354 -22.31 10.88 7.48
C GLN A 354 -22.08 10.57 8.96
N VAL A 355 -23.09 10.81 9.79
CA VAL A 355 -23.06 10.47 11.22
C VAL A 355 -24.05 9.36 11.49
N ASN A 356 -23.58 8.28 12.10
CA ASN A 356 -24.41 7.16 12.50
C ASN A 356 -24.30 6.90 13.99
N LEU A 357 -25.43 6.74 14.67
CA LEU A 357 -25.52 6.22 16.02
C LEU A 357 -25.37 4.70 15.97
N LEU A 358 -24.46 4.17 16.78
CA LEU A 358 -24.22 2.74 16.94
C LEU A 358 -25.02 2.26 18.15
N ASP A 359 -25.84 1.23 17.96
CA ASP A 359 -26.71 0.65 18.99
C ASP A 359 -26.09 -0.56 19.71
N GLY A 360 -24.92 -1.03 19.24
CA GLY A 360 -24.15 -2.09 19.90
C GLY A 360 -24.64 -3.51 19.63
N GLU A 361 -25.68 -3.67 18.81
CA GLU A 361 -26.15 -4.98 18.34
C GLU A 361 -25.55 -5.27 16.96
N ALA A 362 -24.99 -6.46 16.77
CA ALA A 362 -24.20 -6.78 15.57
C ALA A 362 -25.06 -6.86 14.28
N ASP A 363 -26.37 -7.08 14.42
CA ASP A 363 -27.31 -7.35 13.32
C ASP A 363 -28.27 -6.18 13.02
N THR A 364 -28.18 -5.08 13.78
CA THR A 364 -29.00 -3.89 13.56
C THR A 364 -28.27 -2.87 12.67
N ALA A 365 -29.03 -2.30 11.73
CA ALA A 365 -28.50 -1.30 10.83
C ALA A 365 -28.16 -0.01 11.62
N PRO A 366 -26.96 0.58 11.41
CA PRO A 366 -26.59 1.83 12.05
C PRO A 366 -27.61 2.93 11.79
N VAL A 367 -27.86 3.72 12.83
CA VAL A 367 -28.94 4.69 12.82
C VAL A 367 -28.42 6.05 12.31
N ALA A 368 -28.84 6.45 11.12
CA ALA A 368 -28.41 7.73 10.53
C ALA A 368 -28.89 8.95 11.36
N VAL A 369 -27.97 9.88 11.60
CA VAL A 369 -28.20 11.17 12.27
C VAL A 369 -28.01 12.27 11.21
N THR A 370 -29.11 12.82 10.72
CA THR A 370 -29.08 13.87 9.69
C THR A 370 -28.59 15.19 10.29
N LEU A 371 -27.55 15.77 9.71
CA LEU A 371 -27.05 17.08 10.11
C LEU A 371 -27.68 18.21 9.28
N ALA A 372 -27.88 19.37 9.89
CA ALA A 372 -28.31 20.56 9.18
C ALA A 372 -27.16 21.14 8.34
N ALA A 373 -27.50 21.87 7.28
CA ALA A 373 -26.50 22.63 6.51
C ALA A 373 -25.83 23.69 7.39
N SER A 374 -24.53 23.87 7.24
CA SER A 374 -23.79 24.93 7.93
C SER A 374 -24.21 26.31 7.38
N THR A 375 -24.37 27.27 8.28
CA THR A 375 -24.79 28.65 7.94
C THR A 375 -23.61 29.61 7.80
N SER A 376 -22.39 29.13 7.99
CA SER A 376 -21.18 29.93 8.14
C SER A 376 -20.30 29.79 6.89
N PRO A 377 -19.90 30.89 6.22
CA PRO A 377 -18.93 30.82 5.14
C PRO A 377 -17.55 30.40 5.70
N PRO A 378 -16.72 29.70 4.90
CA PRO A 378 -15.37 29.28 5.33
C PRO A 378 -14.51 30.49 5.70
N SER A 379 -13.74 30.38 6.80
CA SER A 379 -12.73 31.37 7.18
C SER A 379 -11.55 31.29 6.22
N PRO A 380 -10.81 32.39 5.99
CA PRO A 380 -9.53 32.33 5.29
C PRO A 380 -8.39 31.70 6.13
N ASP A 381 -8.57 31.51 7.44
CA ASP A 381 -7.58 30.90 8.35
C ASP A 381 -7.88 29.41 8.61
N ALA A 382 -7.03 28.53 8.09
CA ALA A 382 -7.23 27.07 8.12
C ALA A 382 -7.26 26.46 9.54
N THR A 383 -6.62 27.09 10.53
CA THR A 383 -6.61 26.63 11.93
C THR A 383 -7.77 27.20 12.74
N ALA A 384 -8.21 28.43 12.45
CA ALA A 384 -9.44 28.98 13.01
C ALA A 384 -10.68 28.25 12.46
N ASP A 385 -10.58 27.71 11.24
CA ASP A 385 -11.60 26.88 10.61
C ASP A 385 -11.88 25.59 11.39
N SER A 386 -10.88 24.87 11.88
CA SER A 386 -11.11 23.55 12.50
C SER A 386 -11.90 23.63 13.81
N GLN A 387 -11.59 24.60 14.67
CA GLN A 387 -12.31 24.83 15.93
C GLN A 387 -13.77 25.22 15.69
N ALA A 388 -14.02 26.20 14.83
CA ALA A 388 -15.38 26.63 14.50
C ALA A 388 -16.19 25.48 13.87
N CYS A 389 -15.55 24.73 12.98
CA CYS A 389 -16.11 23.57 12.29
C CYS A 389 -16.49 22.44 13.27
N VAL A 390 -15.63 22.10 14.23
CA VAL A 390 -15.91 21.07 15.24
C VAL A 390 -17.02 21.50 16.21
N ILE A 391 -17.02 22.75 16.66
CA ILE A 391 -18.09 23.26 17.54
C ILE A 391 -19.43 23.20 16.81
N GLN A 392 -19.49 23.67 15.57
CA GLN A 392 -20.71 23.63 14.74
C GLN A 392 -21.16 22.20 14.47
N PHE A 393 -20.22 21.28 14.22
CA PHE A 393 -20.48 19.85 14.05
C PHE A 393 -21.12 19.24 15.30
N LEU A 394 -20.55 19.50 16.49
CA LEU A 394 -21.05 18.96 17.75
C LEU A 394 -22.42 19.53 18.10
N GLU A 395 -22.63 20.83 17.92
CA GLU A 395 -23.92 21.48 18.12
C GLU A 395 -24.99 20.90 17.18
N SER A 396 -24.68 20.76 15.88
CA SER A 396 -25.59 20.18 14.89
C SER A 396 -25.93 18.73 15.24
N THR A 397 -24.93 17.94 15.63
CA THR A 397 -25.10 16.54 16.03
C THR A 397 -25.99 16.44 17.26
N ARG A 398 -25.72 17.27 18.29
CA ARG A 398 -26.52 17.33 19.51
C ARG A 398 -27.97 17.69 19.23
N MET A 399 -28.21 18.74 18.45
CA MET A 399 -29.57 19.17 18.09
C MET A 399 -30.33 18.08 17.33
N SER A 400 -29.67 17.36 16.42
CA SER A 400 -30.27 16.24 15.70
C SER A 400 -30.59 15.06 16.61
N LEU A 401 -29.71 14.72 17.55
CA LEU A 401 -29.95 13.69 18.55
C LEU A 401 -31.09 14.06 19.51
N LEU A 402 -31.16 15.32 19.95
CA LEU A 402 -32.24 15.81 20.79
C LEU A 402 -33.60 15.73 20.07
N ARG A 403 -33.68 16.16 18.82
CA ARG A 403 -34.90 15.98 18.00
C ARG A 403 -35.26 14.51 17.84
N ARG A 404 -34.27 13.63 17.70
CA ARG A 404 -34.53 12.19 17.54
C ARG A 404 -35.07 11.55 18.82
N PHE A 405 -34.52 11.89 19.98
CA PHE A 405 -34.91 11.25 21.25
C PHE A 405 -36.10 11.93 21.92
N TYR A 406 -36.34 13.22 21.64
CA TYR A 406 -37.30 14.05 22.37
C TYR A 406 -38.21 14.90 21.47
N GLY A 407 -37.97 14.90 20.16
CA GLY A 407 -38.91 15.47 19.18
C GLY A 407 -40.02 14.46 18.94
N ASN A 408 -41.25 14.83 19.30
CA ASN A 408 -42.45 14.05 19.04
C ASN A 408 -42.69 13.81 17.55
#